data_AF-A0A9Y2B8F2-F1
#
_entry.id   AF-A0A9Y2B8F2-F1
#
_cell.length_a   1.000
_cell.length_b   1.000
_cell.length_c   1.000
_cell.angle_alpha   90.00
_cell.angle_beta   90.00
_cell.angle_gamma   90.00
#
_symmetry.space_group_name_H-M   'P 1'
#
loop_
_entity.id
_entity.type
_entity.pdbx_description
1 polymer ?
#
loop_
_entity_poly.entity_id
_entity_poly.type
_entity_poly.pdbx_seq_one_letter_code
_entity_poly.pdbx_strand_id
1 'polypeptide(L)' 'MPQWVSVPQMRTDGPTRTVSVTGYTIALSWSPEFCKGRKTDARQRTQCSGRNGRFGLIVRGLWPDGCST' A
#
# COMPACT_ATOMS: atom_id res chain seq x y z
N MET A 1 -7.05 1.39 -16.29
CA MET A 1 -6.98 1.86 -14.89
C MET A 1 -7.99 2.98 -14.71
N PRO A 2 -8.54 3.22 -13.50
CA PRO A 2 -9.45 4.34 -13.29
C PRO A 2 -8.73 5.65 -13.63
N GLN A 3 -9.40 6.51 -14.41
CA GLN A 3 -8.85 7.81 -14.81
C GLN A 3 -8.93 8.84 -13.69
N TRP A 4 -9.84 8.61 -12.74
CA TRP A 4 -10.07 9.44 -11.57
C TRP A 4 -10.36 8.54 -10.36
N VAL A 5 -9.84 8.91 -9.21
CA VAL A 5 -10.15 8.25 -7.93
C VAL A 5 -10.62 9.31 -6.95
N SER A 6 -11.73 9.04 -6.27
CA SER A 6 -12.15 9.86 -5.14
C SER A 6 -11.22 9.58 -3.97
N VAL A 7 -10.56 10.61 -3.45
CA VAL A 7 -9.75 10.48 -2.23
C VAL A 7 -10.71 10.43 -1.04
N PRO A 8 -10.74 9.34 -0.26
CA PRO A 8 -11.58 9.27 0.93
C PRO A 8 -11.15 10.33 1.94
N GLN A 9 -12.11 10.94 2.63
CA GLN A 9 -11.83 11.78 3.78
C GLN A 9 -11.34 10.89 4.91
N MET A 10 -10.05 10.97 5.24
CA MET A 10 -9.46 10.20 6.34
C MET A 10 -9.87 10.83 7.67
N ARG A 11 -10.46 10.04 8.55
CA ARG A 11 -10.71 10.42 9.94
C ARG A 11 -9.51 9.97 10.78
N THR A 12 -9.12 10.79 11.75
CA THR A 12 -8.05 10.43 12.67
C THR A 12 -8.54 9.29 13.57
N ASP A 13 -7.85 8.15 13.54
CA ASP A 13 -8.20 6.97 14.36
C ASP A 13 -7.85 7.15 15.86
N GLY A 14 -7.26 8.29 16.24
CA GLY A 14 -6.85 8.58 17.60
C GLY A 14 -6.21 9.96 17.76
N PRO A 15 -5.69 10.29 18.96
CA PRO A 15 -5.03 11.56 19.20
C PRO A 15 -3.75 11.70 18.37
N THR A 16 -3.51 12.91 17.87
CA THR A 16 -2.26 13.25 17.17
C THR A 16 -1.08 13.13 18.12
N ARG A 17 -0.05 12.38 17.72
CA ARG A 17 1.21 12.30 18.45
C ARG A 17 2.22 13.24 17.80
N THR A 18 2.61 14.28 18.53
CA THR A 18 3.67 15.21 18.09
C THR A 18 4.99 14.73 18.65
N VAL A 19 5.75 14.01 17.84
CA VAL A 19 7.09 13.50 18.16
C VAL A 19 8.04 13.79 17.00
N SER A 20 9.34 13.84 17.28
CA SER A 20 10.34 13.96 16.22
C SER A 20 10.30 12.73 15.31
N VAL A 21 10.23 12.96 13.99
CA VAL A 21 10.34 11.90 12.99
C VAL A 21 11.82 11.59 12.79
N THR A 22 12.23 10.38 13.13
CA THR A 22 13.63 9.94 13.04
C THR A 22 13.90 9.10 11.80
N GLY A 23 12.87 8.60 11.15
CA GLY A 23 12.98 7.80 9.94
C GLY A 23 11.64 7.57 9.27
N TYR A 24 11.69 6.90 8.13
CA TYR A 24 10.51 6.41 7.43
C TYR A 24 10.68 4.96 7.07
N THR A 25 9.66 4.17 7.39
CA THR A 25 9.55 2.80 6.94
C THR A 25 8.61 2.73 5.75
N ILE A 26 9.11 2.23 4.62
CA ILE A 26 8.29 1.89 3.46
C ILE A 26 8.04 0.38 3.43
N ALA A 27 6.78 -0.03 3.47
CA ALA A 27 6.42 -1.44 3.29
C ALA A 27 6.11 -1.71 1.83
N LEU A 28 6.82 -2.70 1.27
CA LEU A 28 6.65 -3.17 -0.10
C LEU A 28 6.12 -4.60 -0.09
N SER A 29 5.21 -4.92 -1.01
CA SER A 29 4.74 -6.28 -1.24
C SER A 29 5.31 -6.83 -2.55
N TRP A 30 5.77 -8.08 -2.54
CA TRP A 30 6.26 -8.76 -3.73
C TRP A 30 5.12 -9.44 -4.49
N SER A 31 4.77 -8.88 -5.65
CA SER A 31 3.59 -9.28 -6.42
C SER A 31 3.64 -10.70 -6.97
N PRO A 32 4.77 -11.22 -7.50
CA PRO A 32 4.82 -12.60 -7.99
C PRO A 32 4.44 -13.64 -6.94
N GLU A 33 4.91 -13.47 -5.69
CA GLU A 33 4.54 -14.39 -4.61
C GLU A 33 3.09 -14.15 -4.17
N PHE A 34 2.67 -12.89 -4.04
CA PHE A 34 1.28 -12.56 -3.72
C PHE A 34 0.29 -13.08 -4.79
N CYS A 35 0.65 -13.08 -6.06
CA CYS A 35 -0.25 -13.50 -7.13
C CYS A 35 -0.27 -15.02 -7.38
N LYS A 36 0.56 -15.79 -6.67
CA LYS A 36 0.55 -17.26 -6.74
C LYS A 36 -0.82 -17.79 -6.32
N GLY A 37 -1.48 -18.52 -7.23
CA GLY A 37 -2.84 -19.05 -7.03
C GLY A 37 -3.97 -17.99 -7.11
N ARG A 38 -3.67 -16.71 -7.31
CA ARG A 38 -4.66 -15.60 -7.28
C ARG A 38 -4.90 -14.94 -8.64
N LYS A 39 -4.39 -15.53 -9.72
CA LYS A 39 -4.48 -14.96 -11.09
C LYS A 39 -5.92 -14.76 -11.59
N THR A 40 -6.85 -15.59 -11.12
CA THR A 40 -8.28 -15.57 -11.49
C THR A 40 -9.16 -14.86 -10.45
N ASP A 41 -8.61 -14.42 -9.31
CA ASP A 41 -9.37 -13.72 -8.29
C ASP A 41 -9.78 -12.33 -8.80
N ALA A 42 -11.10 -12.11 -8.92
CA ALA A 42 -11.66 -10.86 -9.39
C ALA A 42 -11.23 -9.67 -8.51
N ARG A 43 -11.08 -9.87 -7.19
CA ARG A 43 -10.67 -8.81 -6.25
C ARG A 43 -9.22 -8.38 -6.45
N GLN A 44 -8.36 -9.28 -6.91
CA GLN A 44 -6.92 -9.03 -7.11
C GLN A 44 -6.56 -8.83 -8.59
N ARG A 45 -7.55 -8.75 -9.48
CA ARG A 45 -7.36 -8.75 -10.94
C ARG A 45 -6.44 -7.62 -11.40
N THR A 46 -6.50 -6.45 -10.76
CA THR A 46 -5.69 -5.29 -11.14
C THR A 46 -4.19 -5.57 -11.04
N GLN A 47 -3.76 -6.28 -9.99
CA GLN A 47 -2.37 -6.64 -9.71
C GLN A 47 -1.99 -7.98 -10.35
N CYS A 48 -2.87 -8.98 -10.33
CA CYS A 48 -2.50 -10.37 -10.60
C CYS A 48 -2.90 -10.91 -11.98
N SER A 49 -3.81 -10.26 -12.71
CA SER A 49 -4.28 -10.81 -14.00
C SER A 49 -3.28 -10.71 -15.14
N GLY A 50 -2.23 -9.90 -15.01
CA GLY A 50 -1.28 -9.59 -16.08
C GLY A 50 -1.82 -8.63 -17.15
N ARG A 51 -3.12 -8.31 -17.16
CA ARG A 51 -3.74 -7.38 -18.14
C ARG A 51 -3.22 -5.95 -18.04
N ASN A 52 -2.77 -5.54 -16.85
CA ASN A 52 -2.19 -4.22 -16.60
C ASN A 52 -0.65 -4.28 -16.53
N GLY A 53 -0.03 -5.37 -17.00
CA GLY A 53 1.39 -5.65 -16.81
C GLY A 53 1.67 -6.62 -15.66
N ARG A 54 2.95 -6.96 -15.49
CA ARG A 54 3.46 -7.79 -14.40
C ARG A 54 4.16 -6.89 -13.40
N PHE A 55 3.62 -6.78 -12.20
CA PHE A 55 4.21 -5.99 -11.14
C PHE A 55 5.30 -6.77 -10.40
N GLY A 56 6.33 -6.06 -9.94
CA GLY A 56 7.31 -6.57 -8.99
C GLY A 56 6.93 -6.13 -7.58
N LEU A 57 7.66 -5.14 -7.05
CA LEU A 57 7.36 -4.51 -5.76
C LEU A 57 6.19 -3.52 -5.90
N ILE A 58 5.25 -3.56 -4.96
CA ILE A 58 4.14 -2.61 -4.85
C ILE A 58 4.16 -1.96 -3.46
N VAL A 59 3.96 -0.65 -3.43
CA VAL A 59 3.86 0.12 -2.17
C VAL A 59 2.60 -0.30 -1.42
N ARG A 60 2.78 -0.77 -0.19
CA ARG A 60 1.70 -1.09 0.75
C ARG A 60 1.47 0.02 1.75
N GLY A 61 2.52 0.76 2.11
CA GLY A 61 2.39 1.95 2.93
C GLY A 61 3.73 2.61 3.25
N LEU A 62 3.62 3.77 3.88
CA LEU A 62 4.72 4.62 4.33
C LEU A 62 4.38 5.09 5.74
N TRP A 63 5.26 4.83 6.69
CA TRP A 63 5.08 5.21 8.09
C TRP A 63 6.24 6.07 8.57
N PRO A 64 5.97 7.21 9.22
CA PRO A 64 6.97 7.94 9.98
C PRO A 64 7.30 7.18 11.26
N ASP A 65 8.58 6.93 11.48
CA ASP A 65 9.09 6.38 12.72
C ASP A 65 9.36 7.52 13.70
N GLY A 66 8.72 7.44 14.88
CA GLY A 66 8.80 8.46 15.91
C GLY A 66 9.74 8.07 17.04
N CYS A 67 10.47 9.05 17.57
CA CYS A 67 11.20 8.88 18.83
C CYS A 67 10.53 9.75 19.91
N SER A 68 10.09 9.10 20.98
CA SER A 68 9.68 9.75 22.23
C SER A 68 10.79 9.52 23.25
N THR A 69 11.28 10.60 23.84
CA THR A 69 12.11 10.58 25.04
C THR A 69 11.28 10.17 26.25
#